data_AF-A0A388SZZ5-F1
#
_entry.id   AF-A0A388SZZ5-F1
#
_cell.length_a   1.000
_cell.length_b   1.000
_cell.length_c   1.000
_cell.angle_alpha   90.00
_cell.angle_beta   90.00
_cell.angle_gamma   90.00
#
_symmetry.space_group_name_H-M   'P 1'
#
loop_
_entity.id
_entity.type
_entity.pdbx_description
1 polymer ?
#
loop_
_entity_poly.entity_id
_entity_poly.type
_entity_poly.pdbx_seq_one_letter_code
_entity_poly.pdbx_strand_id
1 'polypeptide(L)'
;MHGIPAPPTLTGMTGAVELDVGGRTVRVSNPDKIYFPERGYTKMDVVRYYVVVGDGITRALRDRPTTLERYPDGVTGESFFQKRAPRYLPEWIPTAHITFPSGRSADELCPTEPAAVAWAANLGAVTFHPWPVRRGDTDHPDELRIDLDPQPGTDYADAVRAAHELRDVLDGAGLRGWPKTSGGRGLHVFVPIEPRWTFTQVRRAAIACGRQLERRMPDHVTVRWWKEERGARIFVDYNQTARDRTIASAYSVRPRPHAPVSAPLRWEEIDEAVPEDFDIVSMRTRYAEAGDVHADMDDHRFSLEGLLELARRDESEHGLGDLPYPPEYPKMPGEPKRVQPSRAKKDAPPKRAEKKDAPPKRAEKKTGPASANGRGGSGEERRQRP
;
A
#
# COMPACT_ATOMS: atom_id res chain seq x y z
N MET A 1 44.09 -20.91 -8.20
CA MET A 1 42.67 -21.24 -8.38
C MET A 1 42.28 -22.27 -7.34
N HIS A 2 41.73 -21.83 -6.20
CA HIS A 2 41.20 -22.75 -5.18
C HIS A 2 39.69 -22.83 -5.38
N GLY A 3 39.22 -24.02 -5.76
CA GLY A 3 37.81 -24.30 -6.02
C GLY A 3 36.98 -24.14 -4.76
N ILE A 4 35.89 -23.41 -4.88
CA ILE A 4 34.84 -23.31 -3.87
C ILE A 4 34.14 -24.68 -3.82
N PRO A 5 34.07 -25.37 -2.67
CA PRO A 5 33.34 -26.62 -2.56
C PRO A 5 31.84 -26.35 -2.76
N ALA A 6 31.18 -27.23 -3.53
CA ALA A 6 29.74 -27.20 -3.70
C ALA A 6 29.04 -27.30 -2.33
N PRO A 7 27.92 -26.58 -2.11
CA PRO A 7 27.19 -26.66 -0.86
C PRO A 7 26.70 -28.09 -0.61
N PRO A 8 26.71 -28.58 0.64
CA PRO A 8 26.25 -29.93 0.96
C PRO A 8 24.77 -30.06 0.58
N THR A 9 24.45 -31.15 -0.12
CA THR A 9 23.08 -31.53 -0.45
C THR A 9 22.34 -31.81 0.86
N LEU A 10 21.43 -30.92 1.24
CA LEU A 10 20.53 -31.11 2.39
C LEU A 10 19.73 -32.40 2.19
N THR A 11 19.94 -33.35 3.08
CA THR A 11 19.14 -34.57 3.17
C THR A 11 17.72 -34.16 3.57
N GLY A 12 16.78 -34.25 2.63
CA GLY A 12 15.42 -33.73 2.81
C GLY A 12 14.67 -34.39 3.96
N MET A 13 13.93 -33.59 4.72
CA MET A 13 12.89 -34.09 5.61
C MET A 13 11.74 -34.57 4.72
N THR A 14 11.72 -35.86 4.40
CA THR A 14 10.69 -36.49 3.57
C THR A 14 9.40 -36.68 4.37
N GLY A 15 8.68 -35.59 4.62
CA GLY A 15 7.41 -35.63 5.34
C GLY A 15 6.86 -34.25 5.68
N ALA A 16 5.58 -34.20 6.03
CA ALA A 16 5.07 -33.01 6.70
C ALA A 16 5.67 -32.94 8.11
N VAL A 17 5.98 -31.74 8.57
CA VAL A 17 6.49 -31.47 9.92
C VAL A 17 5.35 -30.87 10.75
N GLU A 18 5.19 -31.31 11.99
CA GLU A 18 4.25 -30.70 12.92
C GLU A 18 5.01 -29.77 13.87
N LEU A 19 4.54 -28.54 14.01
CA LEU A 19 5.08 -27.53 14.91
C LEU A 19 4.06 -27.27 16.01
N ASP A 20 4.48 -27.25 17.27
CA ASP A 20 3.69 -26.64 18.33
C ASP A 20 3.94 -25.13 18.33
N VAL A 21 2.88 -24.35 18.06
CA VAL A 21 2.91 -22.90 18.02
C VAL A 21 1.86 -22.38 18.99
N GLY A 22 2.29 -21.95 20.17
CA GLY A 22 1.38 -21.42 21.19
C GLY A 22 0.33 -22.42 21.68
N GLY A 23 0.67 -23.72 21.76
CA GLY A 23 -0.25 -24.78 22.16
C GLY A 23 -1.11 -25.35 21.03
N ARG A 24 -0.87 -24.94 19.78
CA ARG A 24 -1.52 -25.49 18.59
C ARG A 24 -0.54 -26.27 17.73
N THR A 25 -0.94 -27.47 17.33
CA THR A 25 -0.23 -28.24 16.31
C THR A 25 -0.52 -27.67 14.92
N VAL A 26 0.52 -27.11 14.28
CA VAL A 26 0.48 -26.62 12.90
C VAL A 26 1.29 -27.55 11.99
N ARG A 27 0.61 -28.20 11.04
CA ARG A 27 1.24 -29.06 10.04
C ARG A 27 1.82 -28.23 8.89
N VAL A 28 3.11 -28.41 8.61
CA VAL A 28 3.85 -27.81 7.49
C VAL A 28 4.16 -28.88 6.45
N SER A 29 3.55 -28.78 5.27
CA SER A 29 3.83 -29.67 4.15
C SER A 29 4.95 -29.15 3.26
N ASN A 30 5.67 -30.03 2.56
CA ASN A 30 6.77 -29.67 1.64
C ASN A 30 7.79 -28.71 2.29
N PRO A 31 8.32 -29.03 3.49
CA PRO A 31 9.14 -28.11 4.26
C PRO A 31 10.38 -27.64 3.49
N ASP A 32 10.99 -28.53 2.70
CA ASP A 32 12.23 -28.28 1.96
C ASP A 32 12.01 -27.57 0.61
N LYS A 33 10.76 -27.24 0.25
CA LYS A 33 10.48 -26.51 -1.00
C LYS A 33 11.17 -25.16 -0.97
N ILE A 34 12.00 -24.88 -1.97
CA ILE A 34 12.71 -23.60 -2.10
C ILE A 34 11.70 -22.48 -2.38
N TYR A 35 11.66 -21.48 -1.50
CA TYR A 35 10.85 -20.27 -1.67
C TYR A 35 11.68 -19.11 -2.20
N PHE A 36 12.94 -18.98 -1.79
CA PHE A 36 13.86 -17.92 -2.23
C PHE A 36 15.14 -18.54 -2.80
N PRO A 37 15.21 -18.80 -4.13
CA PRO A 37 16.32 -19.51 -4.73
C PRO A 37 17.69 -18.84 -4.56
N GLU A 38 17.76 -17.51 -4.59
CA GLU A 38 19.02 -16.76 -4.48
C GLU A 38 19.73 -17.00 -3.14
N ARG A 39 18.97 -17.08 -2.05
CA ARG A 39 19.48 -17.36 -0.71
C ARG A 39 19.33 -18.82 -0.28
N GLY A 40 18.66 -19.64 -1.09
CA GLY A 40 18.34 -21.03 -0.77
C GLY A 40 17.30 -21.21 0.34
N TYR A 41 16.55 -20.15 0.72
CA TYR A 41 15.59 -20.26 1.82
C TYR A 41 14.38 -21.12 1.42
N THR A 42 14.03 -22.05 2.30
CA THR A 42 12.93 -23.00 2.13
C THR A 42 11.62 -22.43 2.68
N LYS A 43 10.51 -23.12 2.37
CA LYS A 43 9.21 -22.88 3.00
C LYS A 43 9.30 -23.00 4.52
N MET A 44 10.03 -23.99 5.04
CA MET A 44 10.22 -24.17 6.47
C MET A 44 10.97 -23.00 7.12
N ASP A 45 11.94 -22.39 6.43
CA ASP A 45 12.64 -21.21 6.93
C ASP A 45 11.69 -20.02 7.10
N VAL A 46 10.79 -19.80 6.14
CA VAL A 46 9.76 -18.75 6.20
C VAL A 46 8.77 -19.01 7.34
N VAL A 47 8.30 -20.26 7.50
CA VAL A 47 7.40 -20.61 8.60
C VAL A 47 8.08 -20.41 9.95
N ARG A 48 9.33 -20.89 10.11
CA ARG A 48 10.11 -20.71 11.34
C ARG A 48 10.38 -19.25 11.64
N TYR A 49 10.66 -18.43 10.63
CA TYR A 49 10.76 -16.98 10.78
C TYR A 49 9.50 -16.41 11.44
N TYR A 50 8.31 -16.70 10.89
CA TYR A 50 7.07 -16.20 11.45
C TYR A 50 6.75 -16.73 12.85
N VAL A 51 7.16 -17.96 13.18
CA VAL A 51 7.05 -18.49 14.55
C VAL A 51 7.96 -17.72 15.50
N VAL A 52 9.20 -17.40 15.11
CA VAL A 52 10.16 -16.66 15.95
C VAL A 52 9.67 -15.23 16.24
N VAL A 53 9.17 -14.52 15.23
CA VAL A 53 8.61 -13.16 15.41
C VAL A 53 7.14 -13.17 15.84
N GLY A 54 6.64 -14.34 16.29
CA GLY A 54 5.23 -14.67 16.44
C GLY A 54 4.40 -13.61 17.16
N ASP A 55 4.89 -13.12 18.30
CA ASP A 55 4.15 -12.11 19.07
C ASP A 55 4.07 -10.76 18.34
N GLY A 56 5.16 -10.35 17.69
CA GLY A 56 5.24 -9.08 16.97
C GLY A 56 4.42 -9.07 15.67
N ILE A 57 4.48 -10.13 14.86
CA ILE A 57 3.63 -10.27 13.68
C ILE A 57 2.16 -10.41 14.10
N THR A 58 1.88 -11.12 15.21
CA THR A 58 0.50 -11.25 15.71
C THR A 58 -0.05 -9.90 16.15
N ARG A 59 0.71 -9.08 16.89
CA ARG A 59 0.32 -7.69 17.22
C ARG A 59 -0.07 -6.92 15.96
N ALA A 60 0.78 -6.94 14.93
CA ALA A 60 0.55 -6.23 13.67
C ALA A 60 -0.69 -6.70 12.89
N LEU A 61 -1.18 -7.92 13.15
CA LEU A 61 -2.32 -8.52 12.47
C LEU A 61 -3.53 -8.72 13.38
N ARG A 62 -3.42 -8.42 14.68
CA ARG A 62 -4.37 -8.86 15.72
C ARG A 62 -5.75 -8.32 15.46
N ASP A 63 -6.70 -9.23 15.26
CA ASP A 63 -8.09 -8.91 14.97
C ASP A 63 -8.28 -8.08 13.68
N ARG A 64 -7.29 -8.02 12.79
CA ARG A 64 -7.37 -7.31 11.51
C ARG A 64 -7.76 -8.27 10.39
N PRO A 65 -8.80 -7.99 9.58
CA PRO A 65 -8.95 -8.70 8.31
C PRO A 65 -7.64 -8.58 7.54
N THR A 66 -7.17 -9.67 6.95
CA THR A 66 -5.84 -9.73 6.35
C THR A 66 -5.88 -10.42 5.00
N THR A 67 -5.50 -9.68 3.96
CA THR A 67 -5.24 -10.23 2.64
C THR A 67 -3.88 -10.93 2.63
N LEU A 68 -3.84 -12.15 2.10
CA LEU A 68 -2.61 -12.94 2.01
C LEU A 68 -2.04 -12.86 0.58
N GLU A 69 -0.77 -12.49 0.45
CA GLU A 69 -0.03 -12.60 -0.80
C GLU A 69 0.70 -13.93 -0.83
N ARG A 70 0.23 -14.86 -1.67
CA ARG A 70 0.65 -16.26 -1.64
C ARG A 70 1.55 -16.61 -2.82
N TYR A 71 2.60 -17.39 -2.53
CA TYR A 71 3.57 -17.95 -3.46
C TYR A 71 3.73 -19.46 -3.19
N PRO A 72 2.76 -20.31 -3.61
CA PRO A 72 2.78 -21.74 -3.30
C PRO A 72 4.03 -22.48 -3.78
N ASP A 73 4.64 -21.98 -4.86
CA ASP A 73 5.82 -22.53 -5.53
C ASP A 73 7.06 -21.63 -5.42
N GLY A 74 7.09 -20.74 -4.42
CA GLY A 74 8.19 -19.81 -4.19
C GLY A 74 8.09 -18.51 -4.98
N VAL A 75 8.95 -17.54 -4.67
CA VAL A 75 8.80 -16.14 -5.14
C VAL A 75 9.06 -15.93 -6.63
N THR A 76 9.62 -16.92 -7.31
CA THR A 76 9.81 -16.94 -8.77
C THR A 76 8.63 -17.59 -9.52
N GLY A 77 7.70 -18.21 -8.80
CA GLY A 77 6.50 -18.85 -9.36
C GLY A 77 5.29 -17.91 -9.45
N GLU A 78 4.13 -18.48 -9.74
CA GLU A 78 2.87 -17.72 -9.73
C GLU A 78 2.52 -17.23 -8.32
N SER A 79 1.91 -16.04 -8.28
CA SER A 79 1.44 -15.42 -7.06
C SER A 79 0.00 -14.98 -7.17
N PHE A 80 -0.67 -14.89 -6.03
CA PHE A 80 -2.03 -14.33 -5.97
C PHE A 80 -2.34 -13.73 -4.61
N PHE A 81 -3.23 -12.74 -4.62
CA PHE A 81 -3.79 -12.14 -3.42
C PHE A 81 -5.07 -12.87 -3.02
N GLN A 82 -5.04 -13.54 -1.88
CA GLN A 82 -6.20 -14.20 -1.30
C GLN A 82 -6.85 -13.28 -0.26
N LYS A 83 -8.00 -12.70 -0.64
CA LYS A 83 -8.85 -11.91 0.26
C LYS A 83 -9.80 -12.80 1.06
N ARG A 84 -10.62 -13.57 0.35
CA ARG A 84 -11.61 -14.48 0.96
C ARG A 84 -10.92 -15.63 1.69
N ALA A 85 -11.33 -15.85 2.94
CA ALA A 85 -10.92 -17.01 3.72
C ALA A 85 -11.27 -18.32 2.98
N PRO A 86 -10.35 -19.31 2.98
CA PRO A 86 -10.60 -20.58 2.29
C PRO A 86 -11.64 -21.41 3.06
N ARG A 87 -12.35 -22.30 2.36
CA ARG A 87 -13.37 -23.17 2.98
C ARG A 87 -12.82 -24.12 4.05
N TYR A 88 -11.53 -24.42 3.99
CA TYR A 88 -10.82 -25.29 4.93
C TYR A 88 -10.11 -24.51 6.05
N LEU A 89 -10.53 -23.27 6.31
CA LEU A 89 -10.04 -22.48 7.43
C LEU A 89 -10.29 -23.24 8.76
N PRO A 90 -9.28 -23.44 9.62
CA PRO A 90 -9.49 -23.98 10.95
C PRO A 90 -10.46 -23.12 11.76
N GLU A 91 -11.38 -23.76 12.51
CA GLU A 91 -12.43 -23.09 13.28
C GLU A 91 -11.89 -22.04 14.27
N TRP A 92 -10.68 -22.27 14.79
CA TRP A 92 -10.03 -21.38 15.74
C TRP A 92 -9.42 -20.12 15.11
N ILE A 93 -9.34 -20.03 13.78
CA ILE A 93 -8.92 -18.80 13.10
C ILE A 93 -10.19 -18.00 12.76
N PRO A 94 -10.41 -16.84 13.40
CA PRO A 94 -11.60 -16.04 13.12
C PRO A 94 -11.49 -15.35 11.76
N THR A 95 -12.63 -14.84 11.30
CA THR A 95 -12.73 -14.01 10.09
C THR A 95 -13.38 -12.67 10.40
N ALA A 96 -13.21 -11.70 9.50
CA ALA A 96 -13.91 -10.43 9.56
C ALA A 96 -14.60 -10.15 8.23
N HIS A 97 -15.86 -9.70 8.30
CA HIS A 97 -16.63 -9.32 7.12
C HIS A 97 -16.20 -7.93 6.63
N ILE A 98 -15.72 -7.89 5.39
CA ILE A 98 -15.25 -6.66 4.74
C ILE A 98 -16.08 -6.38 3.50
N THR A 99 -16.46 -5.12 3.33
CA THR A 99 -16.99 -4.60 2.07
C THR A 99 -15.87 -3.91 1.30
N PHE A 100 -15.80 -4.13 -0.01
CA PHE A 100 -14.83 -3.50 -0.89
C PHE A 100 -15.41 -2.20 -1.47
N PRO A 101 -14.59 -1.31 -2.05
CA PRO A 101 -15.06 -0.09 -2.73
C PRO A 101 -16.12 -0.36 -3.82
N SER A 102 -16.07 -1.55 -4.43
CA SER A 102 -17.04 -2.00 -5.45
C SER A 102 -18.43 -2.36 -4.89
N GLY A 103 -18.63 -2.39 -3.58
CA GLY A 103 -19.82 -2.89 -2.92
C GLY A 103 -19.87 -4.41 -2.75
N ARG A 104 -18.94 -5.16 -3.35
CA ARG A 104 -18.75 -6.59 -3.08
C ARG A 104 -18.23 -6.79 -1.65
N SER A 105 -18.45 -7.96 -1.07
CA SER A 105 -17.89 -8.31 0.25
C SER A 105 -17.22 -9.67 0.29
N ALA A 106 -16.36 -9.87 1.29
CA ALA A 106 -15.76 -11.14 1.63
C ALA A 106 -15.47 -11.23 3.13
N ASP A 107 -15.43 -12.45 3.64
CA ASP A 107 -14.88 -12.73 4.97
C ASP A 107 -13.39 -12.99 4.78
N GLU A 108 -12.54 -12.15 5.37
CA GLU A 108 -11.08 -12.30 5.32
C GLU A 108 -10.57 -12.96 6.59
N LEU A 109 -9.45 -13.68 6.48
CA LEU A 109 -8.76 -14.28 7.62
C LEU A 109 -8.33 -13.18 8.60
N CYS A 110 -8.49 -13.46 9.90
CA CYS A 110 -8.25 -12.49 10.96
C CYS A 110 -7.35 -13.10 12.04
N PRO A 111 -6.02 -12.90 11.98
CA PRO A 111 -5.10 -13.54 12.92
C PRO A 111 -5.32 -13.04 14.36
N THR A 112 -5.27 -13.95 15.33
CA THR A 112 -5.35 -13.62 16.77
C THR A 112 -4.22 -14.23 17.60
N GLU A 113 -3.45 -15.16 17.01
CA GLU A 113 -2.35 -15.87 17.65
C GLU A 113 -1.31 -16.31 16.61
N PRO A 114 -0.05 -16.59 17.02
CA PRO A 114 1.03 -16.92 16.09
C PRO A 114 0.75 -18.16 15.22
N ALA A 115 -0.03 -19.12 15.73
CA ALA A 115 -0.40 -20.32 14.98
C ALA A 115 -1.17 -20.00 13.69
N ALA A 116 -2.01 -18.95 13.69
CA ALA A 116 -2.74 -18.52 12.50
C ALA A 116 -1.80 -18.03 11.39
N VAL A 117 -0.74 -17.32 11.78
CA VAL A 117 0.29 -16.81 10.87
C VAL A 117 1.12 -17.98 10.31
N ALA A 118 1.56 -18.90 11.17
CA ALA A 118 2.29 -20.10 10.75
C ALA A 118 1.45 -20.98 9.80
N TRP A 119 0.15 -21.14 10.07
CA TRP A 119 -0.79 -21.84 9.20
C TRP A 119 -0.90 -21.17 7.83
N ALA A 120 -1.05 -19.83 7.79
CA ALA A 120 -1.12 -19.08 6.54
C ALA A 120 0.21 -19.15 5.75
N ALA A 121 1.36 -19.07 6.44
CA ALA A 121 2.68 -19.26 5.84
C ALA A 121 2.84 -20.67 5.26
N ASN A 122 2.28 -21.70 5.90
CA ASN A 122 2.21 -23.05 5.32
C ASN A 122 1.36 -23.10 4.03
N LEU A 123 0.34 -22.25 3.88
CA LEU A 123 -0.37 -22.09 2.61
C LEU A 123 0.43 -21.31 1.56
N GLY A 124 1.66 -20.89 1.87
CA GLY A 124 2.52 -20.11 1.01
C GLY A 124 2.30 -18.61 1.11
N ALA A 125 1.63 -18.11 2.16
CA ALA A 125 1.60 -16.67 2.40
C ALA A 125 3.02 -16.18 2.72
N VAL A 126 3.54 -15.32 1.84
CA VAL A 126 4.85 -14.67 2.05
C VAL A 126 4.62 -13.30 2.68
N THR A 127 3.67 -12.51 2.18
CA THR A 127 3.34 -11.19 2.71
C THR A 127 1.93 -11.17 3.29
N PHE A 128 1.77 -10.58 4.47
CA PHE A 128 0.48 -10.26 5.07
C PHE A 128 0.14 -8.79 4.88
N HIS A 129 -1.08 -8.51 4.41
CA HIS A 129 -1.60 -7.16 4.13
C HIS A 129 -2.86 -6.92 4.98
N PRO A 130 -2.70 -6.53 6.26
CA PRO A 130 -3.83 -6.27 7.16
C PRO A 130 -4.54 -4.98 6.77
N TRP A 131 -5.84 -4.96 6.94
CA TRP A 131 -6.62 -3.73 6.90
C TRP A 131 -6.31 -2.83 8.11
N PRO A 132 -6.49 -1.50 8.03
CA PRO A 132 -6.29 -0.58 9.15
C PRO A 132 -7.48 -0.55 10.11
N VAL A 133 -8.29 -1.61 10.14
CA VAL A 133 -9.50 -1.77 10.96
C VAL A 133 -9.42 -3.09 11.73
N ARG A 134 -10.31 -3.27 12.72
CA ARG A 134 -10.46 -4.53 13.45
C ARG A 134 -11.81 -5.18 13.18
N ARG A 135 -11.92 -6.49 13.39
CA ARG A 135 -13.13 -7.28 13.07
C ARG A 135 -14.41 -6.78 13.73
N GLY A 136 -14.30 -6.08 14.86
CA GLY A 136 -15.44 -5.52 15.59
C GLY A 136 -16.02 -4.25 14.95
N ASP A 137 -15.22 -3.54 14.14
CA ASP A 137 -15.63 -2.35 13.40
C ASP A 137 -14.77 -2.21 12.14
N THR A 138 -15.34 -2.56 10.98
CA THR A 138 -14.60 -2.61 9.71
C THR A 138 -14.75 -1.35 8.85
N ASP A 139 -15.35 -0.29 9.38
CA ASP A 139 -15.56 0.98 8.68
C ASP A 139 -14.81 2.17 9.32
N HIS A 140 -14.35 2.02 10.57
CA HIS A 140 -13.55 3.04 11.26
C HIS A 140 -12.10 2.58 11.52
N PRO A 141 -11.12 3.09 10.76
CA PRO A 141 -9.73 2.72 10.99
C PRO A 141 -9.21 3.12 12.37
N ASP A 142 -8.40 2.26 12.97
CA ASP A 142 -7.64 2.52 14.20
C ASP A 142 -6.16 2.79 13.93
N GLU A 143 -5.76 2.86 12.66
CA GLU A 143 -4.42 3.24 12.21
C GLU A 143 -4.49 4.24 11.05
N LEU A 144 -3.82 5.39 11.20
CA LEU A 144 -3.37 6.19 10.08
C LEU A 144 -2.02 5.64 9.60
N ARG A 145 -1.87 5.39 8.30
CA ARG A 145 -0.67 4.82 7.70
C ARG A 145 -0.14 5.76 6.64
N ILE A 146 1.04 6.34 6.89
CA ILE A 146 1.73 7.22 5.95
C ILE A 146 2.80 6.43 5.21
N ASP A 147 2.76 6.48 3.88
CA ASP A 147 3.70 5.80 2.97
C ASP A 147 4.59 6.84 2.29
N LEU A 148 5.89 6.80 2.61
CA LEU A 148 6.92 7.63 2.00
C LEU A 148 7.60 6.81 0.90
N ASP A 149 7.19 7.04 -0.35
CA ASP A 149 7.60 6.27 -1.54
C ASP A 149 8.65 7.01 -2.38
N PRO A 150 9.92 6.57 -2.39
CA PRO A 150 10.95 7.15 -3.24
C PRO A 150 10.63 6.99 -4.73
N GLN A 151 10.57 8.11 -5.44
CA GLN A 151 10.41 8.14 -6.89
C GLN A 151 11.78 7.98 -7.60
N PRO A 152 11.82 7.71 -8.92
CA PRO A 152 13.09 7.63 -9.64
C PRO A 152 13.98 8.86 -9.40
N GLY A 153 15.23 8.63 -9.00
CA GLY A 153 16.18 9.67 -8.59
C GLY A 153 16.23 9.92 -7.07
N THR A 154 15.44 9.20 -6.27
CA THR A 154 15.48 9.22 -4.80
C THR A 154 15.56 7.80 -4.24
N ASP A 155 15.96 7.68 -2.98
CA ASP A 155 16.15 6.41 -2.28
C ASP A 155 15.62 6.40 -0.84
N TYR A 156 16.05 5.41 -0.04
CA TYR A 156 15.64 5.29 1.35
C TYR A 156 16.16 6.44 2.23
N ALA A 157 17.36 6.97 1.97
CA ALA A 157 17.90 8.10 2.73
C ALA A 157 17.08 9.37 2.48
N ASP A 158 16.57 9.57 1.26
CA ASP A 158 15.57 10.61 0.98
C ASP A 158 14.28 10.41 1.80
N ALA A 159 13.79 9.16 1.91
CA ALA A 159 12.60 8.85 2.70
C ALA A 159 12.83 9.11 4.20
N VAL A 160 14.02 8.81 4.73
CA VAL A 160 14.40 9.10 6.11
C VAL A 160 14.42 10.60 6.38
N ARG A 161 14.98 11.41 5.48
CA ARG A 161 14.92 12.88 5.59
C ARG A 161 13.48 13.39 5.67
N ALA A 162 12.60 12.87 4.81
CA ALA A 162 11.17 13.20 4.85
C ALA A 162 10.49 12.67 6.12
N ALA A 163 10.95 11.55 6.68
CA ALA A 163 10.38 10.96 7.89
C ALA A 163 10.66 11.77 9.16
N HIS A 164 11.84 12.38 9.28
CA HIS A 164 12.15 13.29 10.39
C HIS A 164 11.23 14.52 10.37
N GLU A 165 11.06 15.16 9.20
CA GLU A 165 10.12 16.28 9.10
C GLU A 165 8.66 15.83 9.29
N LEU A 166 8.30 14.62 8.82
CA LEU A 166 7.00 14.02 9.09
C LEU A 166 6.76 13.85 10.60
N ARG A 167 7.79 13.47 11.37
CA ARG A 167 7.69 13.38 12.83
C ARG A 167 7.31 14.73 13.44
N ASP A 168 7.95 15.82 13.01
CA ASP A 168 7.60 17.18 13.48
C ASP A 168 6.19 17.62 13.05
N VAL A 169 5.74 17.20 11.87
CA VAL A 169 4.36 17.43 11.42
C VAL A 169 3.35 16.67 12.29
N LEU A 170 3.64 15.42 12.62
CA LEU A 170 2.80 14.60 13.50
C LEU A 170 2.78 15.15 14.92
N ASP A 171 3.94 15.50 15.48
CA ASP A 171 4.06 16.06 16.83
C ASP A 171 3.28 17.39 16.94
N GLY A 172 3.38 18.26 15.92
CA GLY A 172 2.59 19.49 15.85
C GLY A 172 1.07 19.27 15.76
N ALA A 173 0.62 18.08 15.35
CA ALA A 173 -0.78 17.67 15.35
C ALA A 173 -1.18 16.85 16.59
N GLY A 174 -0.28 16.65 17.55
CA GLY A 174 -0.51 15.84 18.75
C GLY A 174 -0.52 14.34 18.49
N LEU A 175 0.18 13.88 17.45
CA LEU A 175 0.27 12.48 17.03
C LEU A 175 1.69 11.95 17.20
N ARG A 176 1.83 10.67 17.57
CA ARG A 176 3.12 9.95 17.53
C ARG A 176 3.09 8.89 16.43
N GLY A 177 4.19 8.76 15.69
CA GLY A 177 4.36 7.73 14.65
C GLY A 177 5.31 6.61 15.08
N TRP A 178 5.14 5.43 14.48
CA TRP A 178 6.02 4.26 14.61
C TRP A 178 6.57 3.88 13.22
N PRO A 179 7.87 4.09 12.96
CA PRO A 179 8.44 3.88 11.64
C PRO A 179 8.76 2.41 11.39
N LYS A 180 8.67 2.00 10.13
CA LYS A 180 9.16 0.70 9.66
C LYS A 180 9.65 0.80 8.22
N THR A 181 10.68 0.03 7.88
CA THR A 181 11.00 -0.15 6.46
C THR A 181 9.82 -0.82 5.76
N SER A 182 9.59 -0.48 4.49
CA SER A 182 8.62 -1.23 3.68
C SER A 182 9.09 -2.66 3.36
N GLY A 183 10.38 -2.97 3.53
CA GLY A 183 11.06 -4.12 2.90
C GLY A 183 11.26 -3.94 1.39
N GLY A 184 11.04 -2.71 0.90
CA GLY A 184 11.42 -2.24 -0.41
C GLY A 184 12.29 -0.99 -0.28
N ARG A 185 12.00 0.06 -1.05
CA ARG A 185 12.79 1.30 -1.01
C ARG A 185 12.25 2.35 -0.04
N GLY A 186 10.96 2.28 0.29
CA GLY A 186 10.28 3.31 1.09
C GLY A 186 10.20 2.99 2.58
N LEU A 187 9.66 3.97 3.31
CA LEU A 187 9.43 3.93 4.75
C LEU A 187 7.94 4.11 5.02
N HIS A 188 7.37 3.33 5.93
CA HIS A 188 6.02 3.57 6.43
C HIS A 188 6.07 4.10 7.86
N VAL A 189 5.18 5.03 8.19
CA VAL A 189 4.98 5.50 9.57
C VAL A 189 3.53 5.24 9.95
N PHE A 190 3.32 4.43 10.98
CA PHE A 190 2.00 4.08 11.48
C PHE A 190 1.67 4.94 12.71
N VAL A 191 0.44 5.42 12.79
CA VAL A 191 -0.07 6.25 13.89
C VAL A 191 -1.35 5.59 14.40
N PRO A 192 -1.38 5.07 15.64
CA PRO A 192 -2.57 4.48 16.21
C PRO A 192 -3.59 5.59 16.56
N ILE A 193 -4.83 5.45 16.12
CA ILE A 193 -5.88 6.48 16.25
C ILE A 193 -7.14 5.91 16.88
N GLU A 194 -7.98 6.78 17.45
CA GLU A 194 -9.31 6.37 17.92
C GLU A 194 -10.16 5.87 16.73
N PRO A 195 -10.84 4.72 16.83
CA PRO A 195 -11.64 4.15 15.73
C PRO A 195 -13.01 4.83 15.63
N ARG A 196 -13.04 6.11 15.31
CA ARG A 196 -14.29 6.90 15.15
C ARG A 196 -14.35 7.73 13.87
N TRP A 197 -13.29 7.72 13.07
CA TRP A 197 -13.26 8.36 11.76
C TRP A 197 -13.42 7.32 10.66
N THR A 198 -14.16 7.68 9.63
CA THR A 198 -14.34 6.86 8.42
C THR A 198 -13.07 6.87 7.55
N PHE A 199 -12.92 5.89 6.66
CA PHE A 199 -11.81 5.84 5.68
C PHE A 199 -11.60 7.17 4.91
N THR A 200 -12.67 7.88 4.57
CA THR A 200 -12.57 9.17 3.85
C THR A 200 -11.98 10.27 4.72
N GLN A 201 -12.33 10.32 6.01
CA GLN A 201 -11.75 11.25 6.97
C GLN A 201 -10.29 10.93 7.28
N VAL A 202 -9.95 9.65 7.48
CA VAL A 202 -8.55 9.24 7.70
C VAL A 202 -7.69 9.57 6.46
N ARG A 203 -8.21 9.32 5.25
CA ARG A 203 -7.54 9.71 4.00
C ARG A 203 -7.38 11.23 3.88
N ARG A 204 -8.38 12.00 4.28
CA ARG A 204 -8.30 13.47 4.31
C ARG A 204 -7.21 13.97 5.26
N ALA A 205 -7.06 13.32 6.42
CA ALA A 205 -5.95 13.58 7.34
C ALA A 205 -4.59 13.24 6.72
N ALA A 206 -4.46 12.11 6.01
CA ALA A 206 -3.24 11.75 5.27
C ALA A 206 -2.88 12.78 4.18
N ILE A 207 -3.87 13.30 3.46
CA ILE A 207 -3.68 14.37 2.46
C ILE A 207 -3.15 15.64 3.12
N ALA A 208 -3.77 16.09 4.21
CA ALA A 208 -3.34 17.30 4.93
C ALA A 208 -1.92 17.15 5.50
N CYS A 209 -1.60 15.97 6.04
CA CYS A 209 -0.26 15.63 6.50
C CYS A 209 0.76 15.70 5.35
N GLY A 210 0.47 15.05 4.21
CA GLY A 210 1.34 15.08 3.03
C GLY A 210 1.52 16.47 2.43
N ARG A 211 0.48 17.31 2.42
CA ARG A 211 0.58 18.71 1.98
C ARG A 211 1.40 19.56 2.93
N GLN A 212 1.22 19.37 4.24
CA GLN A 212 2.03 20.07 5.21
C GLN A 212 3.50 19.70 5.06
N LEU A 213 3.80 18.42 4.83
CA LEU A 213 5.15 17.96 4.54
C LEU A 213 5.69 18.53 3.22
N GLU A 214 4.91 18.53 2.12
CA GLU A 214 5.28 19.16 0.84
C GLU A 214 5.54 20.66 1.01
N ARG A 215 4.78 21.39 1.84
CA ARG A 215 5.02 22.82 2.11
C ARG A 215 6.34 23.07 2.84
N ARG A 216 6.73 22.17 3.75
CA ARG A 216 7.98 22.28 4.51
C ARG A 216 9.19 21.82 3.71
N MET A 217 9.00 20.88 2.77
CA MET A 217 10.06 20.30 1.95
C MET A 217 9.68 20.25 0.45
N PRO A 218 9.42 21.39 -0.21
CA PRO A 218 8.84 21.42 -1.56
C PRO A 218 9.73 20.78 -2.65
N ASP A 219 11.04 20.82 -2.44
CA ASP A 219 12.06 20.25 -3.33
C ASP A 219 12.34 18.77 -3.07
N HIS A 220 11.85 18.21 -1.96
CA HIS A 220 12.10 16.82 -1.55
C HIS A 220 10.85 15.95 -1.45
N VAL A 221 9.68 16.54 -1.22
CA VAL A 221 8.42 15.82 -1.00
C VAL A 221 7.36 16.28 -1.99
N THR A 222 6.47 15.38 -2.37
CA THR A 222 5.32 15.73 -3.19
C THR A 222 4.06 14.91 -2.91
N VAL A 223 2.90 15.54 -3.11
CA VAL A 223 1.58 14.86 -3.15
C VAL A 223 0.97 14.85 -4.55
N ARG A 224 1.76 15.16 -5.59
CA ARG A 224 1.28 15.17 -6.98
C ARG A 224 0.92 13.76 -7.42
N TRP A 225 -0.33 13.60 -7.85
CA TRP A 225 -0.85 12.29 -8.23
C TRP A 225 -0.15 11.74 -9.49
N TRP A 226 0.04 12.58 -10.52
CA TRP A 226 0.67 12.20 -11.79
C TRP A 226 2.17 11.95 -11.63
N LYS A 227 2.65 10.78 -12.06
CA LYS A 227 4.06 10.38 -11.93
C LYS A 227 5.01 11.37 -12.62
N GLU A 228 4.61 11.90 -13.76
CA GLU A 228 5.35 12.89 -14.53
C GLU A 228 5.55 14.24 -13.79
N GLU A 229 4.69 14.55 -12.81
CA GLU A 229 4.76 15.78 -12.01
C GLU A 229 5.55 15.59 -10.71
N ARG A 230 5.94 14.35 -10.36
CA ARG A 230 6.62 14.06 -9.10
C ARG A 230 8.07 14.50 -9.10
N GLY A 231 8.77 14.33 -10.22
CA GLY A 231 10.22 14.55 -10.28
C GLY A 231 10.99 13.60 -9.34
N ALA A 232 12.21 13.99 -8.97
CA ALA A 232 13.05 13.26 -8.01
C ALA A 232 12.72 13.68 -6.57
N ARG A 233 11.53 13.29 -6.10
CA ARG A 233 11.01 13.59 -4.76
C ARG A 233 10.39 12.35 -4.12
N ILE A 234 10.27 12.36 -2.79
CA ILE A 234 9.46 11.40 -2.05
C ILE A 234 7.98 11.67 -2.28
N PHE A 235 7.26 10.68 -2.75
CA PHE A 235 5.81 10.76 -2.89
C PHE A 235 5.15 10.30 -1.58
N VAL A 236 4.31 11.15 -0.99
CA VAL A 236 3.44 10.73 0.11
C VAL A 236 2.21 10.06 -0.50
N ASP A 237 2.15 8.74 -0.47
CA ASP A 237 1.03 8.00 -1.07
C ASP A 237 -0.20 8.01 -0.13
N TYR A 238 -0.88 9.14 -0.11
CA TYR A 238 -2.13 9.34 0.63
C TYR A 238 -3.24 8.37 0.21
N ASN A 239 -3.16 7.74 -0.97
CA ASN A 239 -4.16 6.78 -1.39
C ASN A 239 -3.98 5.41 -0.72
N GLN A 240 -2.86 5.13 -0.04
CA GLN A 240 -2.71 3.92 0.78
C GLN A 240 -3.67 3.87 1.97
N THR A 241 -4.22 5.01 2.36
CA THR A 241 -5.28 5.12 3.38
C THR A 241 -6.67 4.82 2.81
N ALA A 242 -6.82 4.71 1.49
CA ALA A 242 -8.09 4.31 0.91
C ALA A 242 -8.44 2.85 1.28
N ARG A 243 -9.73 2.53 1.20
CA ARG A 243 -10.25 1.19 1.46
C ARG A 243 -9.65 0.19 0.46
N ASP A 244 -9.40 -1.05 0.86
CA ASP A 244 -8.89 -2.11 -0.03
C ASP A 244 -7.53 -1.84 -0.69
N ARG A 245 -6.61 -1.21 0.07
CA ARG A 245 -5.22 -0.98 -0.33
C ARG A 245 -4.29 -1.92 0.42
N THR A 246 -3.34 -2.48 -0.30
CA THR A 246 -2.36 -3.42 0.26
C THR A 246 -1.17 -2.67 0.83
N ILE A 247 -0.91 -2.91 2.12
CA ILE A 247 0.30 -2.46 2.78
C ILE A 247 0.85 -3.62 3.60
N ALA A 248 2.11 -3.97 3.36
CA ALA A 248 2.76 -5.06 4.08
C ALA A 248 2.77 -4.74 5.59
N SER A 249 2.35 -5.69 6.42
CA SER A 249 2.39 -5.56 7.88
C SER A 249 3.82 -5.45 8.40
N ALA A 250 3.98 -4.93 9.63
CA ALA A 250 5.21 -5.09 10.38
C ALA A 250 5.58 -6.57 10.47
N TYR A 251 6.86 -6.91 10.28
CA TYR A 251 7.39 -8.28 10.22
C TYR A 251 6.96 -9.12 9.01
N SER A 252 6.16 -8.62 8.07
CA SER A 252 5.89 -9.37 6.83
C SER A 252 7.18 -9.52 6.01
N VAL A 253 7.45 -10.75 5.56
CA VAL A 253 8.43 -11.03 4.49
C VAL A 253 7.89 -10.44 3.18
N ARG A 254 8.80 -9.95 2.34
CA ARG A 254 8.50 -9.43 1.01
C ARG A 254 9.00 -10.41 -0.06
N PRO A 255 8.29 -10.55 -1.18
CA PRO A 255 8.62 -11.52 -2.22
C PRO A 255 9.71 -10.98 -3.15
N ARG A 256 10.88 -10.70 -2.59
CA ARG A 256 12.08 -10.26 -3.31
C ARG A 256 13.21 -11.26 -3.08
N PRO A 257 14.23 -11.31 -3.96
CA PRO A 257 15.20 -12.42 -3.97
C PRO A 257 15.91 -12.70 -2.64
N HIS A 258 16.18 -11.66 -1.83
CA HIS A 258 16.83 -11.79 -0.52
C HIS A 258 15.88 -11.97 0.67
N ALA A 259 14.57 -12.19 0.44
CA ALA A 259 13.55 -12.30 1.48
C ALA A 259 13.54 -11.14 2.50
N PRO A 260 13.50 -9.87 2.05
CA PRO A 260 13.49 -8.74 2.97
C PRO A 260 12.25 -8.74 3.84
N VAL A 261 12.36 -8.13 5.00
CA VAL A 261 11.27 -7.93 5.94
C VAL A 261 10.84 -6.47 5.95
N SER A 262 9.55 -6.21 6.05
CA SER A 262 9.06 -4.89 6.46
C SER A 262 9.35 -4.69 7.95
N ALA A 263 10.54 -4.16 8.23
CA ALA A 263 11.18 -4.16 9.54
C ALA A 263 10.68 -3.01 10.42
N PRO A 264 10.05 -3.28 11.58
CA PRO A 264 9.78 -2.27 12.60
C PRO A 264 11.08 -1.67 13.13
N LEU A 265 11.11 -0.34 13.22
CA LEU A 265 12.25 0.43 13.70
C LEU A 265 11.82 1.36 14.84
N ARG A 266 12.76 1.66 15.71
CA ARG A 266 12.74 2.84 16.58
C ARG A 266 13.11 4.08 15.77
N TRP A 267 12.76 5.26 16.27
CA TRP A 267 13.13 6.50 15.57
C TRP A 267 14.64 6.73 15.57
N GLU A 268 15.33 6.29 16.61
CA GLU A 268 16.77 6.54 16.82
C GLU A 268 17.66 5.77 15.85
N GLU A 269 17.11 4.78 15.13
CA GLU A 269 17.88 3.91 14.23
C GLU A 269 17.50 4.07 12.75
N ILE A 270 16.54 4.93 12.40
CA ILE A 270 16.10 5.04 10.99
C ILE A 270 17.19 5.59 10.07
N ASP A 271 18.11 6.41 10.60
CA ASP A 271 19.23 7.00 9.86
C ASP A 271 20.29 5.96 9.47
N GLU A 272 20.45 4.94 10.30
CA GLU A 272 21.46 3.88 10.12
C GLU A 272 20.87 2.63 9.45
N ALA A 273 19.55 2.52 9.41
CA ALA A 273 18.86 1.38 8.83
C ALA A 273 19.08 1.28 7.31
N VAL A 274 19.55 0.12 6.86
CA VAL A 274 19.57 -0.24 5.44
C VAL A 274 18.48 -1.29 5.22
N PRO A 275 17.43 -1.04 4.40
CA PRO A 275 16.32 -1.98 4.22
C PRO A 275 16.76 -3.40 3.83
N GLU A 276 17.81 -3.53 3.04
CA GLU A 276 18.40 -4.80 2.59
C GLU A 276 19.07 -5.60 3.72
N ASP A 277 19.42 -4.98 4.84
CA ASP A 277 20.02 -5.66 6.00
C ASP A 277 18.98 -6.45 6.81
N PHE A 278 17.68 -6.24 6.55
CA PHE A 278 16.59 -6.92 7.23
C PHE A 278 16.03 -8.05 6.37
N ASP A 279 16.57 -9.25 6.50
CA ASP A 279 16.01 -10.48 5.92
C ASP A 279 15.45 -11.42 7.00
N ILE A 280 14.89 -12.56 6.59
CA ILE A 280 14.33 -13.54 7.52
C ILE A 280 15.35 -14.13 8.51
N VAL A 281 16.66 -14.01 8.26
CA VAL A 281 17.71 -14.47 9.17
C VAL A 281 18.07 -13.36 10.15
N SER A 282 18.48 -12.19 9.64
CA SER A 282 18.90 -11.07 10.48
C SER A 282 17.77 -10.55 11.37
N MET A 283 16.53 -10.55 10.87
CA MET A 283 15.38 -10.13 11.66
C MET A 283 15.07 -11.10 12.81
N ARG A 284 15.34 -12.41 12.67
CA ARG A 284 15.19 -13.34 13.81
C ARG A 284 16.17 -13.03 14.91
N THR A 285 17.43 -12.78 14.55
CA THR A 285 18.49 -12.41 15.49
C THR A 285 18.10 -11.12 16.21
N ARG A 286 17.73 -10.09 15.44
CA ARG A 286 17.29 -8.81 15.98
C ARG A 286 16.07 -8.94 16.89
N TYR A 287 15.07 -9.73 16.51
CA TYR A 287 13.87 -9.93 17.33
C TYR A 287 14.17 -10.66 18.63
N ALA A 288 15.06 -11.65 18.62
CA ALA A 288 15.50 -12.34 19.83
C ALA A 288 16.22 -11.40 20.82
N GLU A 289 16.92 -10.39 20.32
CA GLU A 289 17.66 -9.41 21.13
C GLU A 289 16.78 -8.24 21.61
N ALA A 290 15.96 -7.69 20.72
CA ALA A 290 15.23 -6.44 20.95
C ALA A 290 13.73 -6.61 21.20
N GLY A 291 13.16 -7.79 20.91
CA GLY A 291 11.73 -8.05 20.93
C GLY A 291 10.96 -7.23 19.88
N ASP A 292 9.68 -6.99 20.15
CA ASP A 292 8.87 -6.08 19.33
C ASP A 292 9.11 -4.62 19.71
N VAL A 293 9.86 -3.90 18.87
CA VAL A 293 10.17 -2.48 19.07
C VAL A 293 8.96 -1.55 18.90
N HIS A 294 7.82 -2.07 18.43
CA HIS A 294 6.54 -1.36 18.37
C HIS A 294 5.52 -1.91 19.36
N ALA A 295 5.94 -2.66 20.39
CA ALA A 295 5.03 -3.26 21.37
C ALA A 295 4.12 -2.23 22.06
N ASP A 296 4.63 -1.02 22.34
CA ASP A 296 3.90 0.06 23.00
C ASP A 296 2.84 0.72 22.10
N MET A 297 2.87 0.50 20.78
CA MET A 297 1.96 1.16 19.84
C MET A 297 0.47 0.94 20.18
N ASP A 298 0.13 -0.27 20.64
CA ASP A 298 -1.25 -0.62 20.99
C ASP A 298 -1.73 0.03 22.30
N ASP A 299 -0.85 0.66 23.09
CA ASP A 299 -1.21 1.39 24.31
C ASP A 299 -1.65 2.84 24.04
N HIS A 300 -1.54 3.28 22.78
CA HIS A 300 -1.85 4.65 22.37
C HIS A 300 -3.05 4.70 21.42
N ARG A 301 -3.92 5.70 21.56
CA ARG A 301 -4.98 6.03 20.59
C ARG A 301 -5.07 7.54 20.48
N PHE A 302 -4.52 8.10 19.40
CA PHE A 302 -4.49 9.54 19.22
C PHE A 302 -5.74 10.06 18.51
N SER A 303 -6.03 11.35 18.72
CA SER A 303 -7.10 12.03 18.00
C SER A 303 -6.61 12.57 16.65
N LEU A 304 -7.33 12.31 15.56
CA LEU A 304 -7.03 12.87 14.23
C LEU A 304 -7.40 14.35 14.07
N GLU A 305 -8.04 14.97 15.07
CA GLU A 305 -8.56 16.33 14.93
C GLU A 305 -7.50 17.37 14.56
N GLY A 306 -6.24 17.21 15.01
CA GLY A 306 -5.15 18.10 14.62
C GLY A 306 -4.91 18.13 13.10
N LEU A 307 -4.89 16.95 12.46
CA LEU A 307 -4.74 16.86 11.00
C LEU A 307 -6.03 17.24 10.25
N LEU A 308 -7.20 16.96 10.81
CA LEU A 308 -8.48 17.34 10.20
C LEU A 308 -8.73 18.86 10.27
N GLU A 309 -8.22 19.54 11.29
CA GLU A 309 -8.18 21.01 11.34
C GLU A 309 -7.28 21.57 10.24
N LEU A 310 -6.08 21.00 10.02
CA LEU A 310 -5.23 21.37 8.89
C LEU A 310 -5.95 21.16 7.55
N ALA A 311 -6.68 20.04 7.40
CA ALA A 311 -7.48 19.77 6.20
C ALA A 311 -8.62 20.78 5.99
N ARG A 312 -9.22 21.31 7.06
CA ARG A 312 -10.24 22.35 6.98
C ARG A 312 -9.63 23.69 6.57
N ARG A 313 -8.46 24.05 7.10
CA ARG A 313 -7.72 25.27 6.69
C ARG A 313 -7.28 25.22 5.24
N ASP A 314 -6.74 24.09 4.79
CA ASP A 314 -6.41 23.85 3.38
C ASP A 314 -7.62 24.17 2.47
N GLU A 315 -8.82 23.75 2.85
CA GLU A 315 -10.05 24.02 2.10
C GLU A 315 -10.48 25.49 2.18
N SER A 316 -10.57 26.06 3.39
CA SER A 316 -11.15 27.40 3.59
C SER A 316 -10.21 28.53 3.19
N GLU A 317 -8.91 28.37 3.39
CA GLU A 317 -7.92 29.44 3.19
C GLU A 317 -7.15 29.30 1.87
N HIS A 318 -7.02 28.07 1.35
CA HIS A 318 -6.20 27.80 0.16
C HIS A 318 -6.99 27.19 -1.00
N GLY A 319 -8.27 26.86 -0.80
CA GLY A 319 -9.10 26.20 -1.82
C GLY A 319 -8.61 24.79 -2.18
N LEU A 320 -7.82 24.16 -1.31
CA LEU A 320 -7.21 22.86 -1.52
C LEU A 320 -8.11 21.76 -0.93
N GLY A 321 -9.08 21.30 -1.72
CA GLY A 321 -9.99 20.20 -1.34
C GLY A 321 -9.38 18.80 -1.44
N ASP A 322 -10.18 17.81 -1.82
CA ASP A 322 -9.73 16.43 -1.97
C ASP A 322 -8.66 16.25 -3.09
N LEU A 323 -7.88 15.17 -3.02
CA LEU A 323 -6.96 14.76 -4.08
C LEU A 323 -7.51 13.55 -4.86
N PRO A 324 -7.06 13.31 -6.10
CA PRO A 324 -7.55 12.19 -6.91
C PRO A 324 -7.34 10.82 -6.24
N TYR A 325 -8.34 9.96 -6.36
CA TYR A 325 -8.18 8.52 -6.16
C TYR A 325 -7.50 7.89 -7.38
N PRO A 326 -6.93 6.67 -7.25
CA PRO A 326 -6.44 5.94 -8.41
C PRO A 326 -7.56 5.77 -9.47
N PRO A 327 -7.28 5.88 -10.78
CA PRO A 327 -8.28 5.83 -11.85
C PRO A 327 -9.12 4.56 -11.86
N GLU A 328 -8.50 3.45 -11.51
CA GLU A 328 -9.10 2.12 -11.40
C GLU A 328 -9.89 1.91 -10.10
N TYR A 329 -9.82 2.85 -9.15
CA TYR A 329 -10.43 2.71 -7.84
C TYR A 329 -11.96 2.87 -7.90
N PRO A 330 -12.76 1.84 -7.55
CA PRO A 330 -14.22 1.92 -7.65
C PRO A 330 -14.81 2.99 -6.72
N LYS A 331 -15.97 3.55 -7.09
CA LYS A 331 -16.75 4.43 -6.23
C LYS A 331 -17.71 3.62 -5.36
N MET A 332 -17.79 3.96 -4.08
CA MET A 332 -18.79 3.36 -3.19
C MET A 332 -20.18 3.96 -3.44
N PRO A 333 -21.26 3.19 -3.24
CA PRO A 333 -22.62 3.74 -3.23
C PRO A 333 -22.74 4.89 -2.22
N GLY A 334 -23.32 6.03 -2.64
CA GLY A 334 -23.48 7.21 -1.79
C GLY A 334 -22.23 8.06 -1.58
N GLU A 335 -21.10 7.72 -2.21
CA GLU A 335 -19.86 8.50 -2.09
C GLU A 335 -19.97 9.88 -2.78
N PRO A 336 -19.44 10.97 -2.16
CA PRO A 336 -19.36 12.29 -2.77
C PRO A 336 -18.62 12.31 -4.12
N LYS A 337 -18.76 13.41 -4.88
CA LYS A 337 -18.03 13.59 -6.14
C LYS A 337 -16.53 13.70 -5.88
N ARG A 338 -15.76 12.72 -6.36
CA ARG A 338 -14.29 12.74 -6.37
C ARG A 338 -13.72 13.81 -7.30
N VAL A 339 -12.61 14.39 -6.89
CA VAL A 339 -11.77 15.23 -7.74
C VAL A 339 -11.23 14.40 -8.90
N GLN A 340 -11.46 14.86 -10.12
CA GLN A 340 -10.90 14.23 -11.31
C GLN A 340 -9.46 14.69 -11.49
N PRO A 341 -8.54 13.78 -11.84
CA PRO A 341 -7.17 14.19 -12.09
C PRO A 341 -7.11 15.02 -13.38
N SER A 342 -6.84 16.32 -13.26
CA SER A 342 -6.51 17.17 -14.40
C SER A 342 -5.02 17.04 -14.69
N ARG A 343 -4.63 16.64 -15.90
CA ARG A 343 -3.23 16.72 -16.36
C ARG A 343 -2.85 18.19 -16.56
N ALA A 344 -1.63 18.58 -16.20
CA ALA A 344 -1.04 19.78 -16.77
C ALA A 344 -1.12 19.69 -18.31
N LYS A 345 -1.68 20.72 -18.96
CA LYS A 345 -1.62 20.82 -20.42
C LYS A 345 -0.15 20.88 -20.79
N LYS A 346 0.34 19.97 -21.65
CA LYS A 346 1.62 20.17 -22.34
C LYS A 346 1.55 21.55 -22.99
N ASP A 347 2.52 22.41 -22.73
CA ASP A 347 2.63 23.71 -23.36
C ASP A 347 2.50 23.54 -24.87
N ALA A 348 1.34 23.93 -25.40
CA ALA A 348 1.17 24.04 -26.83
C ALA A 348 2.11 25.18 -27.27
N PRO A 349 2.95 25.00 -28.30
CA PRO A 349 3.78 26.08 -28.79
C PRO A 349 2.88 27.27 -29.14
N PRO A 350 3.31 28.51 -28.82
CA PRO A 350 2.46 29.68 -28.98
C PRO A 350 1.98 29.74 -30.44
N LYS A 351 0.65 29.75 -30.62
CA LYS A 351 0.04 30.01 -31.93
C LYS A 351 0.56 31.36 -32.41
N ARG A 352 1.39 31.35 -33.46
CA ARG A 352 1.80 32.57 -34.18
C ARG A 352 0.55 33.35 -34.54
N ALA A 353 0.44 34.57 -34.03
CA ALA A 353 -0.56 35.53 -34.45
C ALA A 353 -0.27 35.90 -35.92
N GLU A 354 -1.10 35.44 -36.85
CA GLU A 354 -1.13 35.99 -38.20
C GLU A 354 -1.66 37.42 -38.11
N LYS A 355 -0.77 38.38 -38.36
CA LYS A 355 -1.10 39.79 -38.59
C LYS A 355 -2.00 39.87 -39.83
N LYS A 356 -3.24 40.32 -39.64
CA LYS A 356 -4.10 40.79 -40.73
C LYS A 356 -3.77 42.26 -40.99
N ASP A 357 -3.04 42.51 -42.07
CA ASP A 357 -2.98 43.83 -42.70
C ASP A 357 -3.34 43.68 -44.19
N ALA A 358 -4.55 44.09 -44.57
CA ALA A 358 -4.87 44.49 -45.94
C ALA A 358 -6.12 45.42 -45.95
N PRO A 359 -6.13 46.51 -46.75
CA PRO A 359 -7.05 47.64 -46.62
C PRO A 359 -8.33 47.50 -47.47
N PRO A 360 -9.34 48.39 -47.30
CA PRO A 360 -10.70 48.14 -47.80
C PRO A 360 -11.02 48.79 -49.16
N LYS A 361 -12.20 48.40 -49.69
CA LYS A 361 -13.00 48.85 -50.87
C LYS A 361 -12.93 47.82 -52.02
N ARG A 362 -14.00 47.49 -52.76
CA ARG A 362 -15.32 48.11 -52.98
C ARG A 362 -16.30 47.06 -53.53
N ALA A 363 -17.58 47.38 -53.48
CA ALA A 363 -18.73 46.56 -53.88
C ALA A 363 -18.77 46.18 -55.37
N GLU A 364 -19.35 45.01 -55.69
CA GLU A 364 -20.19 44.84 -56.87
C GLU A 364 -21.20 43.70 -56.71
N LYS A 365 -22.32 43.88 -57.39
CA LYS A 365 -23.62 43.26 -57.24
C LYS A 365 -23.82 42.36 -58.47
N LYS A 366 -24.36 41.15 -58.33
CA LYS A 366 -25.53 40.60 -59.07
C LYS A 366 -25.52 39.08 -59.30
N THR A 367 -26.75 38.55 -59.17
CA THR A 367 -27.42 37.47 -59.92
C THR A 367 -27.02 36.00 -59.69
N GLY A 368 -28.02 35.19 -59.27
CA GLY A 368 -28.02 33.71 -59.30
C GLY A 368 -28.25 33.16 -60.72
N PRO A 369 -28.92 32.00 -60.94
CA PRO A 369 -29.51 31.05 -59.98
C PRO A 369 -29.23 29.54 -60.29
N ALA A 370 -29.81 28.68 -59.43
CA ALA A 370 -30.41 27.36 -59.70
C ALA A 370 -29.59 26.17 -60.24
N SER A 371 -29.73 25.02 -59.55
CA SER A 371 -30.20 23.70 -60.04
C SER A 371 -29.66 22.61 -59.10
N ALA A 372 -30.44 21.94 -58.24
CA ALA A 372 -31.41 20.86 -58.44
C ALA A 372 -30.82 19.44 -58.32
N ASN A 373 -31.57 18.60 -57.57
CA ASN A 373 -31.58 17.13 -57.48
C ASN A 373 -30.42 16.46 -56.74
N GLY A 374 -30.62 15.43 -55.91
CA GLY A 374 -31.79 14.62 -55.55
C GLY A 374 -31.37 13.66 -54.43
N ARG A 375 -32.23 13.45 -53.43
CA ARG A 375 -33.03 12.23 -53.18
C ARG A 375 -32.26 10.96 -52.79
N GLY A 376 -32.72 10.39 -51.67
CA GLY A 376 -32.71 8.96 -51.35
C GLY A 376 -31.58 8.55 -50.40
N GLY A 377 -31.79 7.82 -49.32
CA GLY A 377 -32.97 7.14 -48.83
C GLY A 377 -32.62 6.45 -47.50
N SER A 378 -33.64 6.29 -46.68
CA SER A 378 -33.69 5.63 -45.38
C SER A 378 -33.70 4.10 -45.48
N GLY A 379 -33.28 3.43 -44.39
CA GLY A 379 -33.44 2.00 -44.11
C GLY A 379 -32.49 1.62 -42.96
N GLU A 380 -32.88 1.65 -41.69
CA GLU A 380 -33.80 0.76 -40.95
C GLU A 380 -33.15 -0.54 -40.46
N GLU A 381 -33.22 -0.68 -39.13
CA GLU A 381 -33.06 -1.82 -38.22
C GLU A 381 -32.83 -3.25 -38.76
N ARG A 382 -31.95 -4.00 -38.07
CA ARG A 382 -32.40 -5.22 -37.37
C ARG A 382 -31.42 -5.74 -36.32
N ARG A 383 -32.01 -6.11 -35.18
CA ARG A 383 -31.48 -6.96 -34.11
C ARG A 383 -31.38 -8.42 -34.59
N GLN A 384 -30.43 -9.21 -34.06
CA GLN A 384 -30.67 -10.32 -33.11
C GLN A 384 -29.47 -11.30 -33.03
N ARG A 385 -29.25 -11.76 -31.79
CA ARG A 385 -28.53 -12.93 -31.26
C ARG A 385 -28.87 -14.26 -32.00
N PRO A 386 -28.21 -15.41 -31.76
CA PRO A 386 -27.69 -15.96 -30.47
C PRO A 386 -26.38 -15.39 -29.96
#